data_AF-A0A838QJQ1-F1
#
_entry.id   AF-A0A838QJQ1-F1
#
_cell.length_a   1.000
_cell.length_b   1.000
_cell.length_c   1.000
_cell.angle_alpha   90.00
_cell.angle_beta   90.00
_cell.angle_gamma   90.00
#
_symmetry.space_group_name_H-M   'P 1'
#
loop_
_entity.id
_entity.type
_entity.pdbx_description
1 polymer ?
#
loop_
_entity_poly.entity_id
_entity_poly.type
_entity_poly.pdbx_seq_one_letter_code
_entity_poly.pdbx_strand_id
1 'polypeptide(L)'
;MSECGWLSDRIPAVALGRAEWTQQEVQHLSECRACQQEWEVVRAASRLGESLVPAADPEATAASVLHRLRRNREAGRRRRGAWGFAGFAAAAAVVAALWTGGADRQLDRGPEGASVVAGQLAIPLPELEILQPAELDSVLQMLDEPSAAAASADEPDLRDLNSDELERVLDSWEG
;
A
#
# COMPACT_ATOMS: atom_id res chain seq x y z
N MET A 1 8.27 -15.23 34.45
CA MET A 1 8.72 -14.26 33.43
C MET A 1 10.14 -13.85 33.79
N SER A 2 11.08 -13.87 32.84
CA SER A 2 12.47 -13.45 33.11
C SER A 2 12.52 -11.95 33.38
N GLU A 3 13.45 -11.52 34.22
CA GLU A 3 13.66 -10.09 34.54
C GLU A 3 13.89 -9.24 33.28
N CYS A 4 14.51 -9.81 32.24
CA CYS A 4 14.71 -9.14 30.96
C CYS A 4 13.41 -8.83 30.22
N GLY A 5 12.41 -9.72 30.29
CA GLY A 5 11.14 -9.51 29.57
C GLY A 5 10.37 -8.32 30.14
N TRP A 6 10.32 -8.21 31.47
CA TRP A 6 9.71 -7.04 32.10
C TRP A 6 10.49 -5.74 31.84
N LEU A 7 11.83 -5.79 31.79
CA LEU A 7 12.63 -4.61 31.46
C LEU A 7 12.44 -4.17 30.00
N SER A 8 12.33 -5.13 29.08
CA SER A 8 12.04 -4.92 27.65
C SER A 8 10.73 -4.15 27.46
N ASP A 9 9.64 -4.56 28.12
CA ASP A 9 8.36 -3.84 28.08
C ASP A 9 8.46 -2.40 28.61
N ARG A 10 9.42 -2.15 29.52
CA ARG A 10 9.59 -0.86 30.19
C ARG A 10 10.51 0.11 29.43
N ILE A 11 11.47 -0.40 28.66
CA ILE A 11 12.45 0.38 27.88
C ILE A 11 11.78 1.47 27.00
N PRO A 12 10.73 1.18 26.22
CA PRO A 12 10.07 2.19 25.38
C PRO A 12 9.43 3.32 26.18
N ALA A 13 8.82 3.01 27.33
CA ALA A 13 8.19 4.02 28.17
C ALA A 13 9.23 5.00 28.73
N VAL A 14 10.40 4.50 29.15
CA VAL A 14 11.49 5.36 29.64
C VAL A 14 12.15 6.14 28.49
N ALA A 15 12.36 5.52 27.33
CA ALA A 15 12.92 6.19 26.16
C ALA A 15 12.06 7.37 25.66
N LEU A 16 10.73 7.24 25.78
CA LEU A 16 9.77 8.30 25.45
C LEU A 16 9.53 9.29 26.59
N GLY A 17 10.25 9.19 27.72
CA GLY A 17 10.09 10.07 28.87
C GLY A 17 8.76 9.90 29.63
N ARG A 18 8.06 8.78 29.46
CA ARG A 18 6.78 8.47 30.14
C ARG A 18 6.97 7.75 31.48
N ALA A 19 8.18 7.27 31.74
CA ALA A 19 8.56 6.60 32.97
C ALA A 19 10.01 6.94 33.32
N GLU A 20 10.35 6.76 34.59
CA GLU A 20 11.73 6.90 35.08
C GLU A 20 12.29 5.52 35.43
N TRP A 21 13.62 5.41 35.33
CA TRP A 21 14.35 4.22 35.75
C TRP A 21 14.39 4.11 37.27
N THR A 22 14.09 2.92 37.80
CA THR A 22 14.43 2.58 39.19
C THR A 22 15.90 2.15 39.30
N GLN A 23 16.49 2.23 40.50
CA GLN A 23 17.88 1.79 40.69
C GLN A 23 18.10 0.32 40.30
N GLN A 24 17.14 -0.55 40.59
CA GLN A 24 17.22 -1.97 40.23
C GLN A 24 17.21 -2.17 38.71
N GLU A 25 16.41 -1.39 37.99
CA GLU A 25 16.39 -1.41 36.52
C GLU A 25 17.71 -0.92 35.93
N VAL A 26 18.29 0.16 36.48
CA VAL A 26 19.62 0.65 36.04
C VAL A 26 20.69 -0.39 36.26
N GLN A 27 20.65 -1.10 37.39
CA GLN A 27 21.59 -2.18 37.69
C GLN A 27 21.44 -3.35 36.70
N HIS A 28 20.23 -3.83 36.47
CA HIS A 28 20.01 -4.91 35.49
C HIS A 28 20.45 -4.47 34.09
N LEU A 29 20.14 -3.23 33.69
CA LEU A 29 20.56 -2.67 32.41
C LEU A 29 22.09 -2.63 32.28
N SER A 30 22.84 -2.32 33.34
CA SER A 30 24.31 -2.27 33.28
C SER A 30 24.96 -3.67 33.26
N GLU A 31 24.28 -4.69 33.76
CA GLU A 31 24.79 -6.07 33.84
C GLU A 31 24.34 -6.95 32.65
N CYS A 32 23.21 -6.63 32.00
CA CYS A 32 22.61 -7.46 30.94
C CYS A 32 22.84 -6.89 29.53
N ARG A 33 23.69 -7.57 28.73
CA ARG A 33 24.01 -7.16 27.34
C ARG A 33 22.79 -7.09 26.42
N ALA A 34 21.81 -8.00 26.56
CA ALA A 34 20.62 -8.01 25.71
C ALA A 34 19.78 -6.74 25.93
N CYS A 35 19.53 -6.39 27.18
CA CYS A 35 18.79 -5.18 27.54
C CYS A 35 19.54 -3.89 27.14
N GLN A 36 20.88 -3.89 27.14
CA GLN A 36 21.68 -2.75 26.64
C GLN A 36 21.46 -2.53 25.15
N GLN A 37 21.51 -3.59 24.35
CA GLN A 37 21.31 -3.52 22.89
C GLN A 37 19.90 -3.02 22.56
N GLU A 38 18.90 -3.52 23.27
CA GLU A 38 17.52 -3.07 23.13
C GLU A 38 17.38 -1.58 23.49
N TRP A 39 17.96 -1.15 24.61
CA TRP A 39 17.97 0.25 25.01
C TRP A 39 18.63 1.16 23.96
N GLU A 40 19.75 0.73 23.36
CA GLU A 40 20.43 1.49 22.31
C GLU A 40 19.55 1.68 21.08
N VAL A 41 18.89 0.62 20.60
CA VAL A 41 17.99 0.66 19.44
C VAL A 41 16.81 1.58 19.72
N VAL A 42 16.13 1.39 20.85
CA VAL A 42 14.93 2.17 21.20
C VAL A 42 15.30 3.64 21.40
N ARG A 43 16.40 3.93 22.10
CA ARG A 43 16.86 5.32 22.30
C ARG A 43 17.30 5.99 21.00
N ALA A 44 17.85 5.25 20.03
CA ALA A 44 18.17 5.78 18.71
C ALA A 44 16.90 6.11 17.92
N ALA A 45 15.92 5.20 17.92
CA ALA A 45 14.62 5.42 17.28
C ALA A 45 13.85 6.60 17.88
N SER A 46 13.81 6.74 19.22
CA SER A 46 13.18 7.88 19.89
C SER A 46 13.80 9.21 19.48
N ARG A 47 15.14 9.30 19.46
CA ARG A 47 15.86 10.51 19.01
C ARG A 47 15.61 10.83 17.54
N LEU A 48 15.53 9.81 16.69
CA LEU A 48 15.14 10.01 15.28
C LEU A 48 13.72 10.57 15.19
N GLY A 49 12.77 10.00 15.95
CA GLY A 49 11.40 10.51 16.03
C GLY A 49 11.35 11.98 16.47
N GLU A 50 12.06 12.35 17.54
CA GLU A 50 12.17 13.73 18.00
C GLU A 50 12.77 14.67 16.95
N SER A 51 13.71 14.20 16.13
CA SER A 51 14.29 15.02 15.05
C SER A 51 13.34 15.20 13.86
N LEU A 52 12.43 14.24 13.64
CA LEU A 52 11.46 14.27 12.55
C LEU A 52 10.20 15.05 12.92
N VAL A 53 9.79 15.07 14.20
CA VAL A 53 8.56 15.76 14.64
C VAL A 53 8.54 17.26 14.30
N PRO A 54 9.63 18.05 14.50
CA PRO A 54 9.66 19.45 14.08
C PRO A 54 9.56 19.65 12.56
N ALA A 55 9.95 18.64 11.77
CA ALA A 55 9.89 18.67 10.30
C ALA A 55 8.58 18.08 9.75
N ALA A 56 7.89 17.27 10.54
CA ALA A 56 6.61 16.70 10.21
C ALA A 56 5.52 17.73 10.51
N ASP A 57 5.11 18.49 9.50
CA ASP A 57 3.90 19.30 9.55
C ASP A 57 2.69 18.39 9.27
N PRO A 58 1.92 17.99 10.31
CA PRO A 58 0.80 17.08 10.13
C PRO A 58 -0.33 17.74 9.32
N GLU A 59 -0.48 19.07 9.41
CA GLU A 59 -1.48 19.82 8.66
C GLU A 59 -1.12 19.87 7.19
N ALA A 60 0.15 20.15 6.85
CA ALA A 60 0.62 20.09 5.46
C ALA A 60 0.52 18.67 4.89
N THR A 61 0.82 17.66 5.70
CA THR A 61 0.70 16.25 5.29
C THR A 61 -0.77 15.89 5.02
N ALA A 62 -1.67 16.22 5.94
CA ALA A 62 -3.11 16.01 5.77
C ALA A 62 -3.66 16.78 4.55
N ALA A 63 -3.25 18.04 4.37
CA ALA A 63 -3.62 18.85 3.22
C ALA A 63 -3.13 18.23 1.91
N SER A 64 -1.90 17.73 1.87
CA SER A 64 -1.32 17.04 0.72
C SER A 64 -2.08 15.75 0.38
N VAL A 65 -2.41 14.93 1.39
CA VAL A 65 -3.20 13.71 1.23
C VAL A 65 -4.60 14.03 0.69
N LEU A 66 -5.31 14.99 1.30
CA LEU A 66 -6.63 15.41 0.84
C LEU A 66 -6.58 15.99 -0.59
N HIS A 67 -5.54 16.75 -0.92
CA HIS A 67 -5.34 17.26 -2.27
C HIS A 67 -5.17 16.12 -3.28
N ARG A 68 -4.35 15.11 -2.96
CA ARG A 68 -4.14 13.93 -3.81
C ARG A 68 -5.42 13.12 -4.00
N LEU A 69 -6.20 12.93 -2.94
CA LEU A 69 -7.49 12.23 -3.00
C LEU A 69 -8.50 12.97 -3.89
N ARG A 70 -8.59 14.31 -3.78
CA ARG A 70 -9.46 15.13 -4.64
C ARG A 70 -9.05 14.99 -6.11
N ARG A 71 -7.76 15.11 -6.41
CA ARG A 71 -7.22 14.97 -7.78
C ARG A 71 -7.52 13.60 -8.37
N ASN A 72 -7.37 12.52 -7.58
CA ASN A 72 -7.67 11.17 -8.03
C ASN A 72 -9.18 10.95 -8.25
N ARG A 73 -10.04 11.54 -7.40
CA ARG A 73 -11.50 11.46 -7.57
C ARG A 73 -11.96 12.15 -8.85
N GLU A 74 -11.37 13.29 -9.18
CA GLU A 74 -11.64 14.01 -10.43
C GLU A 74 -11.15 13.24 -11.66
N ALA A 75 -9.94 12.67 -11.61
CA ALA A 75 -9.41 11.82 -12.68
C ALA A 75 -10.30 10.58 -12.92
N GLY A 76 -10.77 9.93 -11.84
CA GLY A 76 -11.69 8.79 -11.91
C GLY A 76 -13.06 9.12 -12.51
N ARG A 77 -13.60 10.32 -12.23
CA ARG A 77 -14.85 10.80 -12.88
C ARG A 77 -14.67 11.02 -14.38
N ARG A 78 -13.54 11.62 -14.79
CA ARG A 78 -13.24 11.83 -16.22
C ARG A 78 -13.05 10.52 -16.98
N ARG A 79 -12.36 9.52 -16.40
CA ARG A 79 -12.20 8.19 -17.00
C ARG A 79 -13.54 7.46 -17.17
N ARG A 80 -14.43 7.51 -16.18
CA ARG A 80 -15.78 6.92 -16.28
C ARG A 80 -16.64 7.58 -17.36
N GLY A 81 -16.56 8.90 -17.50
CA GLY A 81 -17.23 9.63 -18.58
C GLY A 81 -16.73 9.23 -19.98
N ALA A 82 -15.44 8.95 -20.14
CA ALA A 82 -14.87 8.52 -21.42
C ALA A 82 -15.20 7.06 -21.78
N TRP A 83 -15.24 6.16 -20.79
CA TRP A 83 -15.62 4.75 -21.00
C TRP A 83 -17.11 4.56 -21.32
N GLY A 84 -17.98 5.46 -20.84
CA GLY A 84 -19.41 5.45 -21.17
C GLY A 84 -19.70 5.59 -22.67
N PHE A 85 -18.81 6.21 -23.45
CA PHE A 85 -18.96 6.35 -24.91
C PHE A 85 -18.22 5.27 -25.71
N ALA A 86 -17.16 4.67 -25.15
CA ALA A 86 -16.41 3.60 -25.81
C ALA A 86 -17.24 2.30 -25.96
N GLY A 87 -18.14 2.01 -25.01
CA GLY A 87 -19.03 0.84 -25.07
C GLY A 87 -20.07 0.92 -26.20
N PHE A 88 -20.54 2.12 -26.57
CA PHE A 88 -21.51 2.28 -27.65
C PHE A 88 -20.88 2.18 -29.05
N ALA A 89 -19.61 2.56 -29.22
CA ALA A 89 -18.92 2.44 -30.51
C ALA A 89 -18.68 0.98 -30.90
N ALA A 90 -18.35 0.10 -29.93
CA ALA A 90 -18.15 -1.33 -30.19
C ALA A 90 -19.46 -2.03 -30.61
N ALA A 91 -20.60 -1.69 -29.99
CA ALA A 91 -21.89 -2.26 -30.36
C ALA A 91 -22.34 -1.85 -31.77
N ALA A 92 -22.10 -0.60 -32.18
CA ALA A 92 -22.40 -0.14 -33.53
C ALA A 92 -21.53 -0.82 -34.59
N ALA A 93 -20.25 -1.11 -34.29
CA ALA A 93 -19.35 -1.84 -35.18
C ALA A 93 -19.77 -3.31 -35.36
N VAL A 94 -20.27 -3.98 -34.31
CA VAL A 94 -20.80 -5.36 -34.41
C VAL A 94 -22.09 -5.40 -35.24
N VAL A 95 -23.00 -4.44 -35.05
CA VAL A 95 -24.23 -4.34 -35.85
C VAL A 95 -23.91 -4.00 -37.31
N ALA A 96 -22.94 -3.11 -37.56
CA ALA A 96 -22.48 -2.79 -38.91
C ALA A 96 -21.80 -4.00 -39.57
N ALA A 97 -20.92 -4.72 -38.86
CA ALA A 97 -20.23 -5.91 -39.37
C ALA A 97 -21.22 -7.05 -39.73
N LEU A 98 -22.29 -7.21 -38.95
CA LEU A 98 -23.35 -8.18 -39.26
C LEU A 98 -24.19 -7.78 -40.50
N TRP A 99 -24.25 -6.49 -40.85
CA TRP A 99 -24.96 -6.00 -42.03
C TRP A 99 -24.09 -5.89 -43.29
N THR A 100 -22.76 -5.77 -43.16
CA THR A 100 -21.88 -5.44 -44.30
C THR A 100 -20.96 -6.55 -44.83
N GLY A 101 -20.94 -7.77 -44.28
CA GLY A 101 -20.31 -8.91 -44.99
C GLY A 101 -19.90 -10.06 -44.09
N GLY A 102 -20.00 -11.34 -44.47
CA GLY A 102 -20.14 -11.83 -45.84
C GLY A 102 -18.93 -11.53 -46.73
N ALA A 103 -17.72 -11.34 -46.18
CA ALA A 103 -16.47 -11.45 -46.93
C ALA A 103 -15.27 -11.54 -45.98
N ASP A 104 -14.40 -12.51 -46.27
CA ASP A 104 -13.06 -12.72 -45.71
C ASP A 104 -12.26 -11.43 -45.46
N ARG A 105 -11.54 -11.38 -44.32
CA ARG A 105 -10.09 -11.11 -44.18
C ARG A 105 -9.72 -10.79 -42.73
N GLN A 106 -8.89 -11.62 -42.10
CA GLN A 106 -7.42 -11.53 -42.08
C GLN A 106 -6.96 -10.67 -40.89
N LEU A 107 -6.63 -11.36 -39.80
CA LEU A 107 -5.90 -10.82 -38.66
C LEU A 107 -4.47 -10.52 -39.11
N ASP A 108 -4.08 -9.25 -39.09
CA ASP A 108 -2.70 -8.81 -39.28
C ASP A 108 -2.18 -8.05 -38.05
N ARG A 109 -0.88 -8.20 -37.84
CA ARG A 109 -0.12 -8.07 -36.59
C ARG A 109 0.65 -6.73 -36.51
N GLY A 110 0.60 -6.06 -35.34
CA GLY A 110 1.60 -5.12 -34.75
C GLY A 110 1.85 -3.75 -35.44
N PRO A 111 2.65 -2.79 -34.87
CA PRO A 111 3.57 -2.88 -33.70
C PRO A 111 3.61 -1.67 -32.70
N GLU A 112 4.30 -1.88 -31.57
CA GLU A 112 5.19 -1.01 -30.75
C GLU A 112 4.89 0.48 -30.38
N GLY A 113 5.08 0.79 -29.09
CA GLY A 113 5.90 1.95 -28.67
C GLY A 113 5.28 2.97 -27.70
N ALA A 114 5.51 2.83 -26.38
CA ALA A 114 5.63 3.96 -25.46
C ALA A 114 6.36 3.56 -24.17
N SER A 115 7.67 3.84 -24.15
CA SER A 115 8.52 3.84 -22.95
C SER A 115 8.12 5.00 -22.03
N VAL A 116 7.84 4.71 -20.75
CA VAL A 116 7.80 5.72 -19.69
C VAL A 116 8.76 5.30 -18.59
N VAL A 117 9.88 6.02 -18.52
CA VAL A 117 10.86 5.96 -17.44
C VAL A 117 10.23 6.59 -16.18
N ALA A 118 10.01 5.80 -15.14
CA ALA A 118 9.64 6.27 -13.82
C ALA A 118 10.72 5.86 -12.81
N GLY A 119 11.26 6.86 -12.11
CA GLY A 119 12.45 6.77 -11.28
C GLY A 119 12.35 5.78 -10.12
N GLN A 120 13.44 5.03 -9.97
CA GLN A 120 13.72 4.08 -8.91
C GLN A 120 13.65 4.76 -7.53
N LEU A 121 12.64 4.41 -6.72
CA LEU A 121 12.67 4.61 -5.28
C LEU A 121 13.12 3.27 -4.68
N ALA A 122 14.44 3.12 -4.48
CA ALA A 122 15.02 1.88 -4.00
C ALA A 122 14.80 1.73 -2.49
N ILE A 123 13.72 1.05 -2.12
CA ILE A 123 13.52 0.51 -0.77
C ILE A 123 14.23 -0.85 -0.77
N PRO A 124 15.27 -1.08 0.06
CA PRO A 124 15.93 -2.37 0.12
C PRO A 124 14.98 -3.39 0.77
N LEU A 125 14.31 -4.18 -0.09
CA LEU A 125 13.55 -5.36 0.29
C LEU A 125 14.47 -6.57 0.03
N PRO A 126 15.15 -7.11 1.06
CA PRO A 126 16.16 -8.16 0.89
C PRO A 126 15.60 -9.46 0.28
N GLU A 127 14.28 -9.64 0.31
CA GLU A 127 13.60 -10.80 -0.27
C GLU A 127 13.39 -10.68 -1.80
N LEU A 128 13.55 -9.50 -2.39
CA LEU A 128 13.45 -9.28 -3.84
C LEU A 128 14.78 -9.46 -4.58
N GLU A 129 15.92 -9.52 -3.87
CA GLU A 129 17.26 -9.67 -4.47
C GLU A 129 17.50 -11.08 -5.04
N ILE A 130 16.66 -12.05 -4.67
CA ILE A 130 16.76 -13.45 -5.11
C ILE A 130 15.97 -13.68 -6.41
N LEU A 131 15.05 -12.79 -6.77
CA LEU A 131 14.22 -12.90 -7.96
C LEU A 131 15.00 -12.43 -9.19
N GLN A 132 15.03 -13.28 -10.23
CA GLN A 132 15.60 -12.88 -11.51
C GLN A 132 14.76 -11.73 -12.10
N PRO A 133 15.37 -10.78 -12.84
CA PRO A 133 14.64 -9.64 -13.41
C PRO A 133 13.40 -10.02 -14.23
N ALA A 134 13.44 -11.17 -14.91
CA ALA A 134 12.32 -11.70 -15.70
C ALA A 134 11.15 -12.23 -14.84
N GLU A 135 11.42 -12.71 -13.63
CA GLU A 135 10.40 -13.17 -12.68
C GLU A 135 9.71 -11.96 -12.03
N LEU A 136 10.49 -10.90 -11.75
CA LEU A 136 9.95 -9.64 -11.27
C LEU A 136 8.98 -9.02 -12.29
N ASP A 137 9.35 -9.01 -13.57
CA ASP A 137 8.46 -8.56 -14.65
C ASP A 137 7.17 -9.39 -14.73
N SER A 138 7.25 -10.70 -14.50
CA SER A 138 6.07 -11.59 -14.50
C SER A 138 5.13 -11.31 -13.32
N VAL A 139 5.68 -11.01 -12.14
CA VAL A 139 4.88 -10.65 -10.95
C VAL A 139 4.24 -9.27 -11.14
N LEU A 140 4.99 -8.30 -11.67
CA LEU A 140 4.46 -6.96 -11.96
C LEU A 140 3.37 -7.02 -13.03
N GLN A 141 3.56 -7.85 -14.07
CA GLN A 141 2.55 -8.04 -15.11
C GLN A 141 1.29 -8.76 -14.59
N MET A 142 1.43 -9.67 -13.62
CA MET A 142 0.30 -10.30 -12.94
C MET A 142 -0.49 -9.33 -12.07
N LEU A 143 0.18 -8.34 -11.46
CA LEU A 143 -0.46 -7.29 -10.66
C LEU A 143 -1.12 -6.21 -11.53
N ASP A 144 -0.56 -5.91 -12.71
CA ASP A 144 -1.11 -4.95 -13.67
C ASP A 144 -2.23 -5.54 -14.52
N GLU A 145 -2.36 -6.87 -14.64
CA GLU A 145 -3.53 -7.49 -15.25
C GLU A 145 -4.75 -7.28 -14.33
N PRO A 146 -5.78 -6.54 -14.77
CA PRO A 146 -7.02 -6.45 -14.02
C PRO A 146 -7.62 -7.85 -14.01
N SER A 147 -7.54 -8.55 -12.87
CA SER A 147 -8.12 -9.87 -12.70
C SER A 147 -9.57 -9.85 -13.18
N ALA A 148 -9.82 -10.40 -14.36
CA ALA A 148 -11.16 -10.47 -14.94
C ALA A 148 -12.11 -11.31 -14.07
N ALA A 149 -11.57 -12.11 -13.15
CA ALA A 149 -12.32 -12.83 -12.14
C ALA A 149 -12.86 -11.94 -10.99
N ALA A 150 -12.32 -10.72 -10.80
CA ALA A 150 -12.84 -9.77 -9.83
C ALA A 150 -14.01 -8.93 -10.37
N ALA A 151 -14.25 -8.94 -11.69
CA ALA A 151 -15.32 -8.15 -12.31
C ALA A 151 -16.74 -8.73 -12.12
N SER A 152 -16.86 -9.93 -11.54
CA SER A 152 -18.16 -10.59 -11.28
C SER A 152 -18.39 -10.96 -9.81
N ALA A 153 -17.45 -10.66 -8.93
CA ALA A 153 -17.74 -10.64 -7.49
C ALA A 153 -18.34 -9.27 -7.21
N ASP A 154 -19.61 -9.23 -6.82
CA ASP A 154 -20.23 -8.07 -6.18
C ASP A 154 -19.35 -7.70 -4.97
N GLU A 155 -18.34 -6.86 -5.18
CA GLU A 155 -17.57 -6.26 -4.12
C GLU A 155 -18.54 -5.33 -3.40
N PRO A 156 -18.93 -5.61 -2.14
CA PRO A 156 -19.92 -4.79 -1.46
C PRO A 156 -19.38 -3.37 -1.38
N ASP A 157 -20.13 -2.40 -1.92
CA ASP A 157 -19.73 -0.99 -1.87
C ASP A 157 -19.66 -0.59 -0.39
N LEU A 158 -18.42 -0.46 0.11
CA LEU A 158 -18.14 -0.13 1.52
C LEU A 158 -18.72 1.23 1.94
N ARG A 159 -19.24 2.02 0.99
CA ARG A 159 -19.92 3.29 1.24
C ARG A 159 -21.37 3.14 1.68
N ASP A 160 -21.98 2.00 1.41
CA ASP A 160 -23.38 1.71 1.74
C ASP A 160 -23.51 0.80 2.97
N LEU A 161 -22.40 0.35 3.54
CA LEU A 161 -22.39 -0.43 4.77
C LEU A 161 -22.79 0.44 5.97
N ASN A 162 -23.77 -0.03 6.73
CA ASN A 162 -24.05 0.55 8.03
C ASN A 162 -22.97 0.12 9.05
N SER A 163 -22.91 0.82 10.20
CA SER A 163 -21.88 0.59 11.22
C SER A 163 -21.84 -0.87 11.70
N ASP A 164 -23.01 -1.51 11.82
CA ASP A 164 -23.14 -2.89 12.32
C ASP A 164 -22.70 -3.95 11.29
N GLU A 165 -22.73 -3.61 10.00
CA GLU A 165 -22.20 -4.44 8.91
C GLU A 165 -20.69 -4.28 8.78
N LEU A 166 -20.19 -3.05 8.94
CA LEU A 166 -18.75 -2.77 8.96
C LEU A 166 -18.07 -3.51 10.12
N GLU A 167 -18.66 -3.48 11.32
CA GLU A 167 -18.14 -4.20 12.49
C GLU A 167 -18.08 -5.71 12.25
N ARG A 168 -19.09 -6.29 11.58
CA ARG A 168 -19.09 -7.71 11.19
C ARG A 168 -18.00 -8.08 10.19
N VAL A 169 -17.71 -7.19 9.23
CA VAL A 169 -16.62 -7.42 8.26
C VAL A 169 -15.26 -7.33 8.96
N LEU A 170 -15.09 -6.36 9.86
CA LEU A 170 -13.85 -6.20 10.65
C LEU A 170 -13.62 -7.39 11.57
N ASP A 171 -14.64 -7.86 12.30
CA ASP A 171 -14.57 -9.07 13.13
C ASP A 171 -14.18 -10.31 12.31
N SER A 172 -14.68 -10.42 11.08
CA SER A 172 -14.35 -11.55 10.20
C SER A 172 -12.90 -11.57 9.73
N TRP A 173 -12.21 -10.42 9.80
CA TRP A 173 -10.81 -10.26 9.40
C TRP A 173 -9.85 -10.31 10.59
N GLU A 174 -10.32 -10.00 11.80
CA GLU A 174 -9.50 -10.04 13.00
C GLU A 174 -9.27 -11.44 13.58
N GLY A 175 -10.03 -12.46 13.14
CA GLY A 175 -9.70 -13.89 13.31
C GLY A 175 -9.47 -14.36 14.74
#